data_AF-A0A954CMY7-F1
#
_entry.id   AF-A0A954CMY7-F1
#
_cell.length_a   1.000
_cell.length_b   1.000
_cell.length_c   1.000
_cell.angle_alpha   90.00
_cell.angle_beta   90.00
_cell.angle_gamma   90.00
#
_symmetry.space_group_name_H-M   'P 1'
#
loop_
_entity.id
_entity.type
_entity.pdbx_description
1 polymer ?
#
loop_
_entity_poly.entity_id
_entity_poly.type
_entity_poly.pdbx_seq_one_letter_code
_entity_poly.pdbx_strand_id
1 'polypeptide(L)'
;MTRNVTADLADQLWMDLETQDAAPATVLHEIRAACNARARRPLGALLIETGTLTVRQVAQLLRLQADEMHLRIGELAVRERMCDEEQVEFCLELQRESGLDPVRALISDPRTNKTSVAAALATYIHRLEGAVHNFEDQHQGVH
;
A
#
# COMPACT_ATOMS: atom_id res chain seq x y z
N MET A 1 0.58 -19.92 -9.11
CA MET A 1 -0.53 -19.00 -8.71
C MET A 1 -0.33 -18.65 -7.25
N THR A 2 0.47 -17.64 -6.95
CA THR A 2 0.69 -17.14 -5.59
C THR A 2 -0.48 -16.21 -5.26
N ARG A 3 -1.43 -16.66 -4.43
CA ARG A 3 -2.43 -15.75 -3.82
C ARG A 3 -1.66 -14.67 -3.08
N ASN A 4 -1.95 -13.41 -3.38
CA ASN A 4 -1.32 -12.29 -2.70
C ASN A 4 -1.90 -12.22 -1.28
N VAL A 5 -1.21 -12.85 -0.31
CA VAL A 5 -1.64 -12.97 1.09
C VAL A 5 -2.03 -11.61 1.68
N THR A 6 -1.36 -10.53 1.26
CA THR A 6 -1.69 -9.18 1.73
C THR A 6 -3.03 -8.66 1.22
N ALA A 7 -3.44 -9.03 0.00
CA ALA A 7 -4.74 -8.66 -0.56
C ALA A 7 -5.88 -9.40 0.17
N ASP A 8 -5.68 -10.71 0.44
CA ASP A 8 -6.66 -11.53 1.17
C ASP A 8 -6.84 -11.01 2.62
N LEU A 9 -5.75 -10.61 3.29
CA LEU A 9 -5.82 -10.07 4.65
C LEU A 9 -6.52 -8.70 4.70
N ALA A 10 -6.32 -7.85 3.69
CA ALA A 10 -6.98 -6.56 3.59
C ALA A 10 -8.50 -6.71 3.37
N ASP A 11 -8.94 -7.66 2.55
CA ASP A 11 -10.36 -7.96 2.38
C ASP A 11 -10.98 -8.48 3.69
N GLN A 12 -10.26 -9.27 4.45
CA GLN A 12 -10.70 -9.75 5.74
C GLN A 12 -10.84 -8.63 6.79
N LEU A 13 -10.01 -7.58 6.74
CA LEU A 13 -10.22 -6.39 7.61
C LEU A 13 -11.57 -5.73 7.33
N TRP A 14 -11.97 -5.58 6.07
CA TRP A 14 -13.27 -5.01 5.72
C TRP A 14 -14.44 -5.88 6.21
N MET A 15 -14.31 -7.21 6.12
CA MET A 15 -15.29 -8.13 6.69
C MET A 15 -15.39 -8.03 8.21
N ASP A 16 -14.27 -7.88 8.91
CA ASP A 16 -14.26 -7.74 10.36
C ASP A 16 -14.90 -6.41 10.79
N LEU A 17 -14.67 -5.33 10.05
CA LEU A 17 -15.32 -4.03 10.29
C LEU A 17 -16.84 -4.11 10.14
N GLU A 18 -17.33 -4.85 9.14
CA GLU A 18 -18.77 -5.11 8.99
C GLU A 18 -19.31 -5.98 10.13
N THR A 19 -18.59 -7.04 10.50
CA THR A 19 -19.01 -8.00 11.54
C THR A 19 -19.06 -7.36 12.93
N GLN A 20 -18.16 -6.42 13.21
CA GLN A 20 -18.07 -5.73 14.50
C GLN A 20 -18.96 -4.48 14.59
N ASP A 21 -19.86 -4.28 13.61
CA ASP A 21 -20.74 -3.11 13.51
C ASP A 21 -19.95 -1.80 13.62
N ALA A 22 -18.77 -1.75 12.99
CA ALA A 22 -17.87 -0.61 13.09
C ALA A 22 -18.42 0.62 12.37
N ALA A 23 -19.23 0.41 11.34
CA ALA A 23 -20.04 1.43 10.68
C ALA A 23 -21.12 0.74 9.83
N PRO A 24 -22.16 1.46 9.39
CA PRO A 24 -23.10 0.94 8.40
C PRO A 24 -22.36 0.47 7.13
N ALA A 25 -22.82 -0.63 6.53
CA ALA A 25 -22.20 -1.19 5.33
C ALA A 25 -22.07 -0.17 4.17
N THR A 26 -23.00 0.77 4.07
CA THR A 26 -22.93 1.88 3.09
C THR A 26 -21.71 2.76 3.31
N VAL A 27 -21.38 3.10 4.56
CA VAL A 27 -20.22 3.93 4.91
C VAL A 27 -18.92 3.17 4.63
N LEU A 28 -18.85 1.88 4.98
CA LEU A 28 -17.68 1.05 4.70
C LEU A 28 -17.47 0.91 3.19
N HIS A 29 -18.54 0.73 2.42
CA HIS A 29 -18.47 0.69 0.96
C HIS A 29 -18.03 2.04 0.37
N GLU A 30 -18.55 3.17 0.86
CA GLU A 30 -18.14 4.52 0.46
C GLU A 30 -16.64 4.75 0.71
N ILE A 31 -16.15 4.43 1.90
CA ILE A 31 -14.74 4.62 2.28
C ILE A 31 -13.85 3.68 1.46
N ARG A 32 -14.22 2.40 1.33
CA ARG A 32 -13.46 1.43 0.52
C ARG A 32 -13.42 1.86 -0.94
N ALA A 33 -14.54 2.30 -1.50
CA ALA A 33 -14.60 2.83 -2.86
C ALA A 33 -13.73 4.08 -3.02
N ALA A 34 -13.75 5.00 -2.05
CA ALA A 34 -12.92 6.20 -2.09
C ALA A 34 -11.41 5.89 -2.01
N CYS A 35 -11.01 4.92 -1.17
CA CYS A 35 -9.64 4.41 -1.09
C CYS A 35 -9.20 3.74 -2.40
N ASN A 36 -10.08 2.96 -3.04
CA ASN A 36 -9.79 2.28 -4.30
C ASN A 36 -9.77 3.26 -5.49
N ALA A 37 -10.68 4.23 -5.51
CA ALA A 37 -10.81 5.23 -6.58
C ALA A 37 -9.68 6.26 -6.54
N ARG A 38 -9.19 6.61 -5.34
CA ARG A 38 -7.90 7.30 -5.17
C ARG A 38 -6.77 6.28 -5.22
N ALA A 39 -6.62 5.65 -6.38
CA ALA A 39 -5.45 4.83 -6.68
C ALA A 39 -4.21 5.64 -6.28
N ARG A 40 -3.39 5.11 -5.36
CA ARG A 40 -2.13 5.75 -4.96
C ARG A 40 -1.39 6.11 -6.24
N ARG A 41 -1.09 7.41 -6.44
CA ARG A 41 -0.39 7.86 -7.64
C ARG A 41 0.89 7.04 -7.79
N PRO A 42 1.14 6.41 -8.94
CA PRO A 42 2.34 5.59 -9.09
C PRO A 42 3.59 6.46 -8.95
N LEU A 43 4.63 5.94 -8.29
CA LEU A 43 5.85 6.68 -8.00
C LEU A 43 6.47 7.29 -9.27
N GLY A 44 6.45 6.54 -10.38
CA GLY A 44 6.95 7.03 -11.68
C GLY A 44 6.20 8.26 -12.20
N ALA A 45 4.90 8.39 -11.94
CA ALA A 45 4.14 9.59 -12.31
C ALA A 45 4.53 10.79 -11.43
N LEU A 46 4.69 10.57 -10.12
CA LEU A 46 5.14 11.61 -9.20
C LEU A 46 6.53 12.12 -9.55
N LEU A 47 7.47 11.21 -9.87
CA LEU A 47 8.82 11.57 -10.32
C LEU A 47 8.81 12.40 -11.61
N ILE A 48 7.80 12.25 -12.47
CA ILE A 48 7.62 13.10 -13.66
C ILE A 48 7.02 14.46 -13.26
N GLU A 49 5.98 14.46 -12.44
CA GLU A 49 5.29 15.67 -11.96
C GLU A 49 6.23 16.61 -11.20
N THR A 50 7.16 16.07 -10.41
CA THR A 50 8.19 16.83 -9.68
C THR A 50 9.35 17.27 -10.56
N GLY A 51 9.40 16.84 -11.82
CA GLY A 51 10.49 17.14 -12.75
C GLY A 51 11.78 16.36 -12.47
N THR A 52 11.75 15.38 -11.56
CA THR A 52 12.90 14.54 -11.21
C THR A 52 13.28 13.60 -12.37
N LEU A 53 12.27 13.03 -13.04
CA LEU A 53 12.44 12.18 -14.20
C LEU A 53 11.63 12.69 -15.38
N THR A 54 12.15 12.44 -16.58
CA THR A 54 11.38 12.59 -17.81
C THR A 54 10.56 11.32 -18.09
N VAL A 55 9.50 11.46 -18.89
CA VAL A 55 8.70 10.32 -19.39
C VAL A 55 9.58 9.26 -20.05
N ARG A 56 10.62 9.69 -20.79
CA ARG A 56 11.58 8.78 -21.45
C ARG A 56 12.39 7.97 -20.43
N GLN A 57 12.85 8.60 -19.36
CA GLN A 57 13.60 7.91 -18.29
C GLN A 57 12.69 6.91 -17.56
N VAL A 58 11.45 7.29 -17.24
CA VAL A 58 10.49 6.35 -16.65
C VAL A 58 10.22 5.16 -17.56
N ALA A 59 10.06 5.38 -18.86
CA ALA A 59 9.89 4.28 -19.83
C ALA A 59 11.12 3.36 -19.88
N GLN A 60 12.33 3.89 -19.72
CA GLN A 60 13.55 3.09 -19.62
C GLN A 60 13.58 2.27 -18.31
N LEU A 61 13.24 2.88 -17.18
CA LEU A 61 13.17 2.19 -15.89
C LEU A 61 12.13 1.07 -15.89
N LEU A 62 10.98 1.28 -16.55
CA LEU A 62 9.95 0.24 -16.70
C LEU A 62 10.42 -0.95 -17.54
N ARG A 63 11.27 -0.72 -18.55
CA ARG A 63 11.90 -1.80 -19.32
C ARG A 63 12.89 -2.57 -18.45
N LEU A 64 13.76 -1.87 -17.72
CA LEU A 64 14.70 -2.50 -16.79
C LEU A 64 13.97 -3.31 -15.72
N GLN A 65 12.86 -2.80 -15.17
CA GLN A 65 12.05 -3.52 -14.20
C GLN A 65 11.39 -4.78 -14.78
N ALA A 66 11.06 -4.79 -16.07
CA ALA A 66 10.54 -5.99 -16.72
C ALA A 66 11.61 -7.10 -16.78
N ASP A 67 12.87 -6.73 -16.95
CA ASP A 67 14.01 -7.67 -16.93
C ASP A 67 14.42 -8.04 -15.48
N GLU A 68 14.26 -7.11 -14.54
CA GLU A 68 14.66 -7.21 -13.14
C GLU A 68 13.47 -7.05 -12.20
N MET A 69 12.50 -7.97 -12.27
CA MET A 69 11.20 -7.87 -11.57
C MET A 69 11.29 -7.74 -10.03
N HIS A 70 12.44 -8.04 -9.44
CA HIS A 70 12.69 -7.91 -8.00
C HIS A 70 13.03 -6.49 -7.57
N LEU A 71 13.43 -5.62 -8.51
CA LEU A 71 13.80 -4.23 -8.21
C LEU A 71 12.61 -3.28 -8.39
N ARG A 72 12.55 -2.30 -7.50
CA ARG A 72 11.54 -1.24 -7.55
C ARG A 72 12.04 -0.10 -8.44
N ILE A 73 11.11 0.64 -9.06
CA ILE A 73 11.44 1.81 -9.90
C ILE A 73 12.34 2.81 -9.18
N GLY A 74 12.10 3.09 -7.89
CA GLY A 74 12.92 4.01 -7.12
C GLY A 74 14.37 3.53 -6.97
N GLU A 75 14.56 2.24 -6.69
CA GLU A 75 15.89 1.61 -6.58
C GLU A 75 16.63 1.63 -7.93
N LEU A 76 15.92 1.31 -9.02
CA LEU A 76 16.46 1.40 -10.37
C LEU A 76 16.83 2.85 -10.73
N ALA A 77 16.00 3.83 -10.37
CA ALA A 77 16.28 5.24 -10.66
C ALA A 77 17.56 5.73 -9.98
N VAL A 78 17.79 5.34 -8.72
CA VAL A 78 19.02 5.64 -7.97
C VAL A 78 20.21 4.91 -8.58
N ARG A 79 20.07 3.61 -8.88
CA ARG A 79 21.13 2.79 -9.48
C ARG A 79 21.60 3.34 -10.82
N GLU A 80 20.67 3.73 -11.67
CA GLU A 80 20.93 4.33 -12.99
C GLU A 80 21.33 5.82 -12.90
N ARG A 81 21.49 6.37 -11.68
CA ARG A 81 21.84 7.77 -11.40
C ARG A 81 20.90 8.78 -12.06
N MET A 82 19.65 8.40 -12.23
CA MET A 82 18.60 9.28 -12.74
C MET A 82 17.92 10.07 -11.62
N CYS A 83 17.96 9.55 -10.39
CA CYS A 83 17.55 10.22 -9.16
C CYS A 83 18.61 9.99 -8.08
N ASP A 84 18.60 10.80 -7.04
CA ASP A 84 19.20 10.47 -5.75
C ASP A 84 18.16 9.89 -4.77
N GLU A 85 18.63 9.41 -3.62
CA GLU A 85 17.78 8.80 -2.59
C GLU A 85 16.79 9.82 -1.99
N GLU A 86 17.22 11.08 -1.83
CA GLU A 86 16.41 12.16 -1.24
C GLU A 86 15.19 12.47 -2.13
N GLN A 87 15.40 12.54 -3.44
CA GLN A 87 14.34 12.77 -4.43
C GLN A 87 13.32 11.63 -4.46
N VAL A 88 13.79 10.38 -4.33
CA VAL A 88 12.91 9.22 -4.27
C VAL A 88 12.10 9.23 -2.98
N GLU A 89 12.72 9.50 -1.83
CA GLU A 89 12.01 9.57 -0.55
C GLU A 89 10.97 10.70 -0.55
N PHE A 90 11.32 11.89 -1.04
CA PHE A 90 10.37 12.99 -1.20
C PHE A 90 9.13 12.58 -2.02
N CYS A 91 9.33 11.89 -3.15
CA CYS A 91 8.20 11.43 -3.96
C CYS A 91 7.40 10.31 -3.28
N LEU A 92 8.03 9.47 -2.47
CA LEU A 92 7.34 8.46 -1.66
C LEU A 92 6.50 9.11 -0.55
N GLU A 93 6.98 10.19 0.07
CA GLU A 93 6.20 10.99 1.02
C GLU A 93 4.96 11.58 0.34
N LEU A 94 5.11 12.24 -0.82
CA LEU A 94 3.98 12.74 -1.61
C LEU A 94 2.99 11.62 -1.98
N GLN A 95 3.48 10.44 -2.31
CA GLN A 95 2.65 9.27 -2.60
C GLN A 95 1.82 8.84 -1.39
N ARG A 96 2.44 8.82 -0.20
CA ARG A 96 1.79 8.47 1.07
C ARG A 96 0.72 9.52 1.43
N GLU A 97 1.00 10.80 1.23
CA GLU A 97 0.07 11.90 1.49
C GLU A 97 -1.12 11.95 0.51
N SER A 98 -0.91 11.53 -0.73
CA SER A 98 -1.93 11.54 -1.78
C SER A 98 -2.98 10.43 -1.62
N GLY A 99 -2.63 9.35 -0.90
CA GLY A 99 -3.52 8.22 -0.66
C GLY A 99 -4.53 8.53 0.46
N LEU A 100 -5.80 8.19 0.24
CA LEU A 100 -6.74 8.12 1.37
C LEU A 100 -6.37 6.88 2.20
N ASP A 101 -5.72 7.09 3.34
CA ASP A 101 -5.49 6.02 4.30
C ASP A 101 -6.85 5.52 4.84
N PRO A 102 -7.22 4.24 4.61
CA PRO A 102 -8.49 3.70 5.09
C PRO A 102 -8.67 3.88 6.59
N VAL A 103 -7.60 3.73 7.37
CA VAL A 103 -7.64 3.87 8.83
C VAL A 103 -7.96 5.30 9.20
N ARG A 104 -7.23 6.28 8.63
CA ARG A 104 -7.53 7.69 8.83
C ARG A 104 -8.94 8.08 8.39
N ALA A 105 -9.43 7.55 7.26
CA ALA A 105 -10.79 7.81 6.79
C ALA A 105 -11.85 7.28 7.77
N LEU A 106 -11.69 6.04 8.25
CA LEU A 106 -12.55 5.45 9.27
C LEU A 106 -12.49 6.25 10.57
N ILE A 107 -11.31 6.65 11.03
CA ILE A 107 -11.15 7.45 12.26
C ILE A 107 -11.71 8.87 12.10
N SER A 108 -11.77 9.42 10.89
CA SER A 108 -12.30 10.77 10.66
C SER A 108 -13.81 10.83 10.45
N ASP A 109 -14.44 9.74 9.97
CA ASP A 109 -15.87 9.72 9.69
C ASP A 109 -16.70 9.62 11.00
N PRO A 110 -17.62 10.55 11.28
CA PRO A 110 -18.38 10.55 12.54
C PRO A 110 -19.39 9.39 12.64
N ARG A 111 -19.70 8.71 11.53
CA ARG A 111 -20.66 7.59 11.46
C ARG A 111 -20.04 6.25 11.86
N THR A 112 -18.74 6.22 12.17
CA THR A 112 -18.03 5.00 12.57
C THR A 112 -17.89 4.92 14.09
N ASN A 113 -18.06 3.73 14.65
CA ASN A 113 -17.75 3.41 16.03
C ASN A 113 -16.24 3.15 16.19
N LYS A 114 -15.53 4.08 16.83
CA LYS A 114 -14.07 4.01 16.98
C LYS A 114 -13.60 2.80 17.80
N THR A 115 -14.40 2.34 18.76
CA THR A 115 -14.07 1.17 19.58
C THR A 115 -14.10 -0.10 18.73
N SER A 116 -15.13 -0.29 17.91
CA SER A 116 -15.21 -1.42 16.97
C SER A 116 -14.13 -1.34 15.88
N VAL A 117 -13.85 -0.14 15.35
CA VAL A 117 -12.73 0.06 14.41
C VAL A 117 -11.40 -0.37 15.04
N ALA A 118 -11.13 0.05 16.27
CA ALA A 118 -9.90 -0.32 16.98
C ALA A 118 -9.80 -1.83 17.23
N ALA A 119 -10.90 -2.49 17.58
CA ALA A 119 -10.94 -3.94 17.79
C ALA A 119 -10.71 -4.73 16.48
N ALA A 120 -11.29 -4.29 15.37
CA ALA A 120 -11.05 -4.86 14.04
C ALA A 120 -9.59 -4.66 13.61
N LEU A 121 -9.01 -3.49 13.84
CA LEU A 121 -7.60 -3.21 13.55
C LEU A 121 -6.65 -4.04 14.40
N ALA A 122 -6.92 -4.22 15.70
CA ALA A 122 -6.11 -5.07 16.56
C ALA A 122 -6.12 -6.53 16.07
N THR A 123 -7.28 -7.03 15.65
CA THR A 123 -7.42 -8.38 15.06
C THR A 123 -6.62 -8.50 13.77
N TYR A 124 -6.66 -7.48 12.93
CA TYR A 124 -5.91 -7.43 11.68
C TYR A 124 -4.39 -7.39 11.91
N ILE A 125 -3.91 -6.58 12.85
CA ILE A 125 -2.48 -6.52 13.22
C ILE A 125 -2.00 -7.89 13.70
N HIS A 126 -2.75 -8.55 14.57
CA HIS A 126 -2.38 -9.88 15.06
C HIS A 126 -2.29 -10.91 13.92
N ARG A 127 -3.18 -10.83 12.93
CA ARG A 127 -3.11 -11.67 11.72
C ARG A 127 -1.90 -11.35 10.85
N LEU A 128 -1.53 -10.08 10.71
CA LEU A 128 -0.32 -9.67 9.99
C LEU A 128 0.94 -10.19 10.68
N GLU A 129 1.04 -10.03 12.00
CA GLU A 129 2.18 -10.53 12.78
C GLU A 129 2.35 -12.05 12.64
N GLY A 130 1.25 -12.81 12.73
CA GLY A 130 1.26 -14.25 12.50
C GLY A 130 1.63 -14.63 11.05
N ALA A 131 1.19 -13.86 10.06
CA ALA A 131 1.56 -14.11 8.67
C ALA A 131 3.06 -13.89 8.43
N VAL A 132 3.64 -12.82 8.98
CA VAL A 132 5.08 -12.51 8.85
C VAL A 132 5.94 -13.62 9.46
N HIS A 133 5.61 -14.10 10.66
CA HIS A 133 6.33 -15.23 11.28
C HIS A 133 6.31 -16.49 10.39
N ASN A 134 5.15 -16.83 9.81
CA ASN A 134 5.03 -17.99 8.94
C ASN A 134 5.83 -17.87 7.63
N PHE A 135 6.10 -16.64 7.16
CA PHE A 135 6.97 -16.41 5.99
C PHE A 135 8.46 -16.59 6.32
N GLU A 136 8.89 -16.20 7.53
CA GLU A 136 10.29 -16.36 7.96
C GLU A 136 10.65 -17.84 8.17
N ASP A 137 9.74 -18.64 8.74
CA ASP A 137 9.94 -20.08 8.96
C ASP A 137 10.05 -20.88 7.65
N GLN A 138 9.36 -20.45 6.57
CA GLN A 138 9.43 -21.11 5.26
C GLN A 138 10.74 -20.83 4.51
N HIS A 139 11.46 -19.76 4.87
CA HIS A 139 12.73 -19.41 4.22
C HIS A 139 13.98 -19.87 5.00
N GLN A 140 13.85 -20.23 6.28
CA GLN A 140 14.96 -20.83 7.04
C GLN A 140 15.16 -22.35 6.80
N GLY A 141 14.23 -23.01 6.10
CA GLY A 141 14.33 -24.44 5.75
C GLY A 141 15.13 -24.78 4.49
N VAL A 142 15.78 -23.80 3.85
CA VAL A 142 16.58 -23.99 2.63
C VAL A 142 18.04 -23.65 2.91
N HIS A 143 18.71 -24.49 3.70
CA HIS A 143 20.16 -24.51 3.82
C HIS A 143 20.68 -25.95 3.90
#